data_AF-A0A523EPB9-F1
#
_entry.id   AF-A0A523EPB9-F1
#
_cell.length_a   1.000
_cell.length_b   1.000
_cell.length_c   1.000
_cell.angle_alpha   90.00
_cell.angle_beta   90.00
_cell.angle_gamma   90.00
#
_symmetry.space_group_name_H-M   'P 1'
#
loop_
_entity.id
_entity.type
_entity.pdbx_description
1 polymer ?
#
loop_
_entity_poly.entity_id
_entity_poly.type
_entity_poly.pdbx_seq_one_letter_code
_entity_poly.pdbx_strand_id
1 'polypeptide(L)'
;MGFHRVLTIAAVLALTVLAIPSSRAVDLSHKIEELNYYEWTAVAPVVIAGKSLGENGRYIEFRVNHALRGPVEPGEMIRIDLKYANRNRRRSDYRHALKMPQGTDFIVVLENPQPARDGRRVFRMARGIRSVRELPLEAQQGVLDAVATFLEIQNYKNDKVTWKRMGQMLEATNPLVVRNALEQMFKFRRGTLDHLLSLRPLFDHPDPTIREQAARLAGQIVGRHGTDHVVPEEEALMAELIGVARRDDTVESRVAATQALAAFGVARVETVLDEIAATDPDQNVRYSAQKILLEYRQERELEAQRPRLDETAN
;
A
#
# COMPACT_ATOMS: atom_id res chain seq x y z
N MET A 1 82.54 14.71 -2.29
CA MET A 1 83.12 14.13 -1.05
C MET A 1 82.34 14.75 0.10
N GLY A 2 81.73 14.06 1.05
CA GLY A 2 81.58 12.66 1.38
C GLY A 2 80.57 12.62 2.54
N PHE A 3 79.85 11.52 2.64
CA PHE A 3 78.81 11.22 3.60
C PHE A 3 79.24 11.38 5.08
N HIS A 4 78.31 11.70 6.01
CA HIS A 4 77.57 10.71 6.82
C HIS A 4 76.92 11.29 8.11
N ARG A 5 75.70 10.77 8.41
CA ARG A 5 75.15 10.37 9.75
C ARG A 5 74.54 11.53 10.59
N VAL A 6 73.37 11.46 11.25
CA VAL A 6 72.46 10.42 11.82
C VAL A 6 71.06 11.08 11.99
N LEU A 7 69.94 10.65 11.41
CA LEU A 7 68.94 9.62 11.80
C LEU A 7 68.45 9.60 13.27
N THR A 8 67.32 10.25 13.58
CA THR A 8 66.33 9.68 14.52
C THR A 8 64.92 10.16 14.20
N ILE A 9 64.12 9.24 13.67
CA ILE A 9 62.70 9.37 13.37
C ILE A 9 61.94 8.87 14.59
N ALA A 10 61.14 9.72 15.24
CA ALA A 10 60.11 9.29 16.18
C ALA A 10 58.76 9.37 15.46
N ALA A 11 58.31 8.23 14.93
CA ALA A 11 56.99 8.08 14.33
C ALA A 11 55.94 7.93 15.44
N VAL A 12 55.09 8.93 15.62
CA VAL A 12 53.86 8.82 16.39
C VAL A 12 52.80 8.20 15.48
N LEU A 13 52.58 6.89 15.64
CA LEU A 13 51.47 6.17 15.03
C LEU A 13 50.18 6.55 15.77
N ALA A 14 49.50 7.58 15.28
CA ALA A 14 48.13 7.86 15.68
C ALA A 14 47.20 6.87 14.97
N LEU A 15 46.81 5.83 15.69
CA LEU A 15 45.80 4.86 15.28
C LEU A 15 44.43 5.55 15.29
N THR A 16 44.06 6.24 14.22
CA THR A 16 42.67 6.68 14.01
C THR A 16 41.80 5.46 13.75
N VAL A 17 41.17 4.97 14.81
CA VAL A 17 40.03 4.05 14.72
C VAL A 17 38.91 4.83 14.04
N LEU A 18 38.76 4.65 12.72
CA LEU A 18 37.58 5.04 11.98
C LEU A 18 36.41 4.29 12.60
N ALA A 19 35.59 5.01 13.36
CA ALA A 19 34.29 4.55 13.81
C ALA A 19 33.46 4.26 12.55
N ILE A 20 33.39 2.98 12.18
CA ILE A 20 32.40 2.48 11.24
C ILE A 20 31.05 2.87 11.87
N PRO A 21 30.23 3.73 11.23
CA PRO A 21 28.90 4.00 11.73
C PRO A 21 28.19 2.65 11.79
N SER A 22 27.88 2.20 13.00
CA SER A 22 27.07 1.02 13.23
C SER A 22 25.83 1.20 12.39
N SER A 23 25.71 0.36 11.36
CA SER A 23 24.50 0.23 10.57
C SER A 23 23.35 0.16 11.56
N ARG A 24 22.43 1.13 11.46
CA ARG A 24 21.13 1.04 12.11
C ARG A 24 20.61 -0.35 11.77
N ALA A 25 20.55 -1.21 12.77
CA ALA A 25 19.75 -2.42 12.68
C ALA A 25 18.39 -1.95 12.16
N VAL A 26 18.05 -2.39 10.95
CA VAL A 26 16.71 -2.25 10.41
C VAL A 26 15.82 -2.88 11.46
N ASP A 27 15.13 -2.05 12.22
CA ASP A 27 14.13 -2.48 13.18
C ASP A 27 13.00 -3.08 12.35
N LEU A 28 13.14 -4.37 12.03
CA LEU A 28 12.10 -5.28 11.55
C LEU A 28 11.04 -5.49 12.64
N SER A 29 10.77 -4.48 13.48
CA SER A 29 9.46 -4.30 14.08
C SER A 29 8.46 -4.59 12.96
N HIS A 30 7.70 -5.67 13.12
CA HIS A 30 6.64 -6.02 12.20
C HIS A 30 5.76 -4.79 12.07
N LYS A 31 5.97 -4.00 11.00
CA LYS A 31 5.05 -2.97 10.57
C LYS A 31 3.82 -3.76 10.19
N ILE A 32 2.94 -3.93 11.16
CA ILE A 32 1.65 -4.57 10.99
C ILE A 32 1.02 -3.80 9.84
N GLU A 33 0.89 -4.47 8.71
CA GLU A 33 0.24 -3.90 7.55
C GLU A 33 -1.20 -3.58 7.99
N GLU A 34 -1.50 -2.28 8.10
CA GLU A 34 -2.84 -1.84 8.42
C GLU A 34 -3.71 -2.16 7.21
N LEU A 35 -4.56 -3.18 7.37
CA LEU A 35 -5.47 -3.61 6.31
C LEU A 35 -6.31 -2.44 5.80
N ASN A 36 -6.57 -2.36 4.50
CA ASN A 36 -7.57 -1.43 3.98
C ASN A 36 -8.99 -1.77 4.50
N TYR A 37 -9.95 -0.87 4.28
CA TYR A 37 -11.34 -1.07 4.75
C TYR A 37 -12.02 -2.31 4.16
N TYR A 38 -11.68 -2.70 2.93
CA TYR A 38 -12.18 -3.93 2.33
C TYR A 38 -11.70 -5.15 3.12
N GLU A 39 -10.41 -5.35 3.28
CA GLU A 39 -9.83 -6.48 4.01
C GLU A 39 -10.17 -6.46 5.51
N TRP A 40 -10.26 -5.27 6.09
CA TRP A 40 -10.58 -5.08 7.50
C TRP A 40 -12.02 -5.53 7.82
N THR A 41 -12.99 -5.22 6.98
CA THR A 41 -14.40 -5.58 7.17
C THR A 41 -14.75 -7.00 6.74
N ALA A 42 -13.97 -7.60 5.84
CA ALA A 42 -14.22 -8.94 5.30
C ALA A 42 -14.33 -10.06 6.36
N VAL A 43 -13.65 -9.90 7.50
CA VAL A 43 -13.60 -10.92 8.56
C VAL A 43 -14.78 -10.89 9.52
N ALA A 44 -15.64 -9.87 9.43
CA ALA A 44 -16.65 -9.62 10.44
C ALA A 44 -18.08 -9.86 9.93
N PRO A 45 -18.89 -10.65 10.66
CA PRO A 45 -20.31 -10.82 10.35
C PRO A 45 -21.15 -9.58 10.65
N VAL A 46 -20.66 -8.68 11.50
CA VAL A 46 -21.37 -7.46 11.88
C VAL A 46 -20.44 -6.25 11.68
N VAL A 47 -20.93 -5.23 10.97
CA VAL A 47 -20.21 -3.97 10.73
C VAL A 47 -21.17 -2.83 10.98
N ILE A 48 -20.80 -1.93 11.88
CA ILE A 48 -21.64 -0.81 12.30
C ILE A 48 -20.82 0.47 12.36
N ALA A 49 -21.48 1.61 12.29
CA ALA A 49 -20.91 2.90 12.64
C ALA A 49 -21.80 3.63 13.64
N GLY A 50 -21.21 4.36 14.57
CA GLY A 50 -21.98 5.01 15.63
C GLY A 50 -21.13 5.65 16.72
N LYS A 51 -21.81 6.06 17.79
CA LYS A 51 -21.23 6.88 18.85
C LYS A 51 -20.97 6.07 20.11
N SER A 52 -19.76 6.18 20.65
CA SER A 52 -19.46 5.71 22.01
C SER A 52 -20.19 6.57 23.03
N LEU A 53 -20.99 5.97 23.91
CA LEU A 53 -21.66 6.67 25.02
C LEU A 53 -20.87 6.62 26.33
N GLY A 54 -19.74 5.90 26.35
CA GLY A 54 -18.87 5.76 27.51
C GLY A 54 -18.77 4.32 28.02
N GLU A 55 -17.90 4.14 29.02
CA GLU A 55 -17.65 2.85 29.63
C GLU A 55 -18.65 2.56 30.77
N ASN A 56 -19.23 1.36 30.75
CA ASN A 56 -20.08 0.82 31.80
C ASN A 56 -19.49 -0.53 32.28
N GLY A 57 -18.59 -0.44 33.26
CA GLY A 57 -17.92 -1.60 33.85
C GLY A 57 -16.99 -2.31 32.85
N ARG A 58 -17.40 -3.48 32.35
CA ARG A 58 -16.62 -4.23 31.34
C ARG A 58 -16.96 -3.85 29.89
N TYR A 59 -18.03 -3.08 29.70
CA TYR A 59 -18.62 -2.80 28.41
C TYR A 59 -18.43 -1.34 28.02
N ILE A 60 -18.46 -1.08 26.72
CA ILE A 60 -18.81 0.24 26.18
C ILE A 60 -20.27 0.19 25.78
N GLU A 61 -21.02 1.22 26.16
CA GLU A 61 -22.34 1.47 25.59
C GLU A 61 -22.19 2.22 24.27
N PHE A 62 -22.79 1.70 23.21
CA PHE A 62 -22.60 2.21 21.85
C PHE A 62 -23.96 2.42 21.19
N ARG A 63 -24.17 3.63 20.64
CA ARG A 63 -25.36 3.94 19.85
C ARG A 63 -25.05 3.74 18.39
N VAL A 64 -25.80 2.87 17.73
CA VAL A 64 -25.64 2.58 16.31
C VAL A 64 -26.28 3.70 15.52
N ASN A 65 -25.49 4.40 14.70
CA ASN A 65 -26.01 5.41 13.76
C ASN A 65 -26.27 4.78 12.39
N HIS A 66 -25.39 3.86 11.96
CA HIS A 66 -25.49 3.13 10.71
C HIS A 66 -25.23 1.64 10.93
N ALA A 67 -26.13 0.80 10.43
CA ALA A 67 -25.93 -0.64 10.33
C ALA A 67 -25.50 -0.98 8.90
N LEU A 68 -24.27 -1.46 8.74
CA LEU A 68 -23.68 -1.71 7.41
C LEU A 68 -23.71 -3.20 7.06
N ARG A 69 -23.59 -4.09 8.06
CA ARG A 69 -23.73 -5.55 7.93
C ARG A 69 -24.19 -6.14 9.27
N GLY A 70 -25.02 -7.18 9.22
CA GLY A 70 -25.40 -7.97 10.39
C GLY A 70 -26.78 -7.60 10.97
N PRO A 71 -27.20 -8.24 12.08
CA PRO A 71 -28.57 -8.19 12.57
C PRO A 71 -28.84 -6.99 13.51
N VAL A 72 -28.21 -5.84 13.26
CA VAL A 72 -28.29 -4.65 14.13
C VAL A 72 -29.05 -3.55 13.39
N GLU A 73 -29.87 -2.78 14.09
CA GLU A 73 -30.66 -1.70 13.47
C GLU A 73 -30.10 -0.32 13.82
N PRO A 74 -30.22 0.69 12.93
CA PRO A 74 -29.95 2.08 13.28
C PRO A 74 -30.77 2.55 14.49
N GLY A 75 -30.15 3.35 15.36
CA GLY A 75 -30.73 3.85 16.61
C GLY A 75 -30.61 2.88 17.80
N GLU A 76 -30.24 1.63 17.55
CA GLU A 76 -30.11 0.64 18.61
C GLU A 76 -28.94 0.95 19.58
N MET A 77 -29.18 0.64 20.85
CA MET A 77 -28.17 0.67 21.90
C MET A 77 -27.60 -0.73 22.14
N ILE A 78 -26.31 -0.91 21.85
CA ILE A 78 -25.61 -2.18 22.05
C ILE A 78 -24.51 -2.05 23.10
N ARG A 79 -24.04 -3.21 23.60
CA ARG A 79 -22.85 -3.27 24.46
C ARG A 79 -21.71 -3.99 23.76
N ILE A 80 -20.52 -3.40 23.82
CA ILE A 80 -19.29 -3.98 23.25
C ILE A 80 -18.34 -4.37 24.39
N ASP A 81 -17.88 -5.63 24.43
CA ASP A 81 -16.96 -6.11 25.48
C ASP A 81 -15.51 -5.66 25.23
N LEU A 82 -15.22 -4.42 25.64
CA LEU A 82 -13.88 -3.82 25.53
C LEU A 82 -12.85 -4.54 26.41
N LYS A 83 -13.26 -4.98 27.61
CA LYS A 83 -12.36 -5.65 28.55
C LYS A 83 -11.83 -6.97 27.99
N TYR A 84 -12.68 -7.74 27.31
CA TYR A 84 -12.27 -8.94 26.59
C TYR A 84 -11.25 -8.62 25.49
N ALA A 85 -11.52 -7.60 24.67
CA ALA A 85 -10.61 -7.19 23.59
C ALA A 85 -9.23 -6.76 24.13
N ASN A 86 -9.21 -5.96 25.20
CA ASN A 86 -7.98 -5.49 25.85
C ASN A 86 -7.22 -6.58 26.62
N ARG A 87 -7.91 -7.63 27.09
CA ARG A 87 -7.26 -8.79 27.74
C ARG A 87 -6.60 -9.72 26.73
N ASN A 88 -7.26 -9.95 25.59
CA ASN A 88 -6.82 -10.91 24.56
C ASN A 88 -6.00 -10.26 23.44
N ARG A 89 -5.45 -9.07 23.69
CA ARG A 89 -4.56 -8.38 22.76
C ARG A 89 -3.31 -9.23 22.45
N ARG A 90 -2.75 -9.04 21.25
CA ARG A 90 -1.50 -9.70 20.86
C ARG A 90 -0.33 -9.10 21.62
N ARG A 91 0.75 -9.86 21.81
CA ARG A 91 1.96 -9.40 22.53
C ARG A 91 2.55 -8.13 21.93
N SER A 92 2.49 -7.98 20.60
CA SER A 92 2.88 -6.77 19.87
C SER A 92 2.09 -5.53 20.28
N ASP A 93 0.86 -5.71 20.76
CA ASP A 93 -0.12 -4.66 20.99
C ASP A 93 -0.26 -4.33 22.50
N TYR A 94 0.58 -4.91 23.36
CA TYR A 94 0.44 -4.78 24.82
C TYR A 94 0.53 -3.35 25.35
N ARG A 95 1.22 -2.46 24.62
CA ARG A 95 1.35 -1.04 24.97
C ARG A 95 0.15 -0.19 24.55
N HIS A 96 -0.75 -0.72 23.73
CA HIS A 96 -1.87 0.01 23.14
C HIS A 96 -3.19 -0.62 23.58
N ALA A 97 -3.64 -0.27 24.79
CA ALA A 97 -5.01 -0.58 25.18
C ALA A 97 -5.97 0.26 24.33
N LEU A 98 -6.98 -0.38 23.76
CA LEU A 98 -8.04 0.31 23.05
C LEU A 98 -8.83 1.16 24.04
N LYS A 99 -9.04 2.42 23.67
CA LYS A 99 -9.92 3.37 24.34
C LYS A 99 -10.92 3.86 23.30
N MET A 100 -12.17 4.05 23.72
CA MET A 100 -13.22 4.64 22.88
C MET A 100 -13.86 5.80 23.64
N PRO A 101 -13.28 7.01 23.57
CA PRO A 101 -13.77 8.16 24.32
C PRO A 101 -15.26 8.40 24.08
N GLN A 102 -15.95 8.82 25.14
CA GLN A 102 -17.36 9.17 25.06
C GLN A 102 -17.57 10.29 24.04
N GLY A 103 -18.64 10.18 23.25
CA GLY A 103 -19.03 11.18 22.25
C GLY A 103 -18.33 11.03 20.90
N THR A 104 -17.31 10.18 20.80
CA THR A 104 -16.56 9.94 19.55
C THR A 104 -17.28 8.94 18.66
N ASP A 105 -17.29 9.19 17.36
CA ASP A 105 -17.89 8.34 16.34
C ASP A 105 -16.85 7.34 15.79
N PHE A 106 -17.29 6.09 15.60
CA PHE A 106 -16.44 4.98 15.18
C PHE A 106 -17.13 4.11 14.13
N ILE A 107 -16.34 3.46 13.29
CA ILE A 107 -16.73 2.23 12.60
C ILE A 107 -16.18 1.05 13.41
N VAL A 108 -17.03 0.06 13.64
CA VAL A 108 -16.71 -1.11 14.46
C VAL A 108 -17.06 -2.40 13.74
N VAL A 109 -16.13 -3.35 13.74
CA VAL A 109 -16.31 -4.71 13.22
C VAL A 109 -16.49 -5.71 14.37
N LEU A 110 -17.59 -6.45 14.37
CA LEU A 110 -18.07 -7.23 15.51
C LEU A 110 -18.34 -8.69 15.12
N GLU A 111 -18.20 -9.57 16.11
CA GLU A 111 -18.71 -10.95 16.05
C GLU A 111 -20.25 -10.96 16.14
N ASN A 112 -20.87 -12.12 15.93
CA ASN A 112 -22.31 -12.28 16.18
C ASN A 112 -22.67 -12.00 17.65
N PRO A 113 -23.85 -11.42 17.91
CA PRO A 113 -24.25 -11.08 19.27
C PRO A 113 -24.35 -12.31 20.16
N GLN A 114 -23.95 -12.14 21.42
CA GLN A 114 -24.19 -13.11 22.47
C GLN A 114 -25.40 -12.65 23.31
N PRO A 115 -26.28 -13.59 23.71
CA PRO A 115 -27.37 -13.26 24.61
C PRO A 115 -26.81 -12.85 25.98
N ALA A 116 -27.26 -11.71 26.51
CA ALA A 116 -26.98 -11.31 27.89
C ALA A 116 -28.15 -11.62 28.80
N ARG A 117 -27.86 -11.79 30.10
CA ARG A 117 -28.86 -12.13 31.13
C ARG A 117 -29.96 -11.07 31.29
N ASP A 118 -29.68 -9.82 30.93
CA ASP A 118 -30.63 -8.70 30.98
C ASP A 118 -31.37 -8.47 29.65
N GLY A 119 -31.29 -9.42 28.71
CA GLY A 119 -31.94 -9.34 27.40
C GLY A 119 -31.25 -8.40 26.41
N ARG A 120 -30.21 -7.66 26.82
CA ARG A 120 -29.44 -6.79 25.93
C ARG A 120 -28.49 -7.61 25.06
N ARG A 121 -28.18 -7.12 23.86
CA ARG A 121 -27.20 -7.74 22.96
C ARG A 121 -25.80 -7.29 23.33
N VAL A 122 -24.91 -8.26 23.58
CA VAL A 122 -23.50 -8.03 23.84
C VAL A 122 -22.69 -8.53 22.66
N PHE A 123 -21.86 -7.66 22.11
CA PHE A 123 -20.99 -7.95 21.00
C PHE A 123 -19.55 -8.03 21.46
N ARG A 124 -18.79 -8.91 20.78
CA ARG A 124 -17.34 -8.97 20.88
C ARG A 124 -16.71 -8.38 19.62
N MET A 125 -15.51 -7.88 19.78
CA MET A 125 -14.71 -7.30 18.70
C MET A 125 -14.09 -8.40 17.84
N ALA A 126 -14.42 -8.45 16.55
CA ALA A 126 -14.00 -9.53 15.64
C ALA A 126 -12.48 -9.60 15.44
N ARG A 127 -11.78 -8.49 15.66
CA ARG A 127 -10.33 -8.34 15.50
C ARG A 127 -9.65 -7.82 16.77
N GLY A 128 -10.24 -8.09 17.94
CA GLY A 128 -9.76 -7.53 19.21
C GLY A 128 -9.66 -6.00 19.14
N ILE A 129 -8.58 -5.42 19.65
CA ILE A 129 -8.42 -3.96 19.70
C ILE A 129 -8.38 -3.25 18.33
N ARG A 130 -8.14 -3.99 17.24
CA ARG A 130 -8.10 -3.44 15.87
C ARG A 130 -9.46 -3.43 15.19
N SER A 131 -10.52 -3.70 15.94
CA SER A 131 -11.88 -3.76 15.42
C SER A 131 -12.53 -2.39 15.32
N VAL A 132 -11.82 -1.34 15.69
CA VAL A 132 -12.35 0.01 15.81
C VAL A 132 -11.51 0.93 14.96
N ARG A 133 -12.17 1.77 14.18
CA ARG A 133 -11.59 2.92 13.49
C ARG A 133 -12.40 4.14 13.83
N GLU A 134 -11.72 5.21 14.21
CA GLU A 134 -12.38 6.50 14.42
C GLU A 134 -12.94 7.02 13.09
N LEU A 135 -14.11 7.63 13.17
CA LEU A 135 -14.81 8.18 12.01
C LEU A 135 -14.59 9.70 12.02
N PRO A 136 -13.73 10.25 11.14
CA PRO A 136 -13.45 11.67 11.14
C PRO A 136 -14.70 12.46 10.75
N LEU A 137 -14.99 13.54 11.51
CA LEU A 137 -16.19 14.35 11.31
C LEU A 137 -16.28 14.93 9.88
N GLU A 138 -15.15 15.40 9.35
CA GLU A 138 -15.08 16.07 8.04
C GLU A 138 -15.32 15.12 6.85
N ALA A 139 -15.01 13.84 7.01
CA ALA A 139 -15.08 12.84 5.94
C ALA A 139 -16.04 11.68 6.25
N GLN A 140 -16.89 11.83 7.26
CA GLN A 140 -17.73 10.77 7.80
C GLN A 140 -18.55 10.07 6.70
N GLN A 141 -19.30 10.83 5.89
CA GLN A 141 -20.15 10.25 4.86
C GLN A 141 -19.34 9.52 3.79
N GLY A 142 -18.23 10.12 3.33
CA GLY A 142 -17.36 9.49 2.34
C GLY A 142 -16.74 8.17 2.82
N VAL A 143 -16.38 8.06 4.10
CA VAL A 143 -15.89 6.80 4.66
C VAL A 143 -17.03 5.76 4.72
N LEU A 144 -18.22 6.16 5.16
CA LEU A 144 -19.36 5.25 5.27
C LEU A 144 -19.79 4.71 3.90
N ASP A 145 -19.85 5.59 2.89
CA ASP A 145 -20.18 5.21 1.51
C ASP A 145 -19.13 4.22 0.96
N ALA A 146 -17.84 4.51 1.16
CA ALA A 146 -16.78 3.60 0.75
C ALA A 146 -16.91 2.22 1.41
N VAL A 147 -17.15 2.17 2.73
CA VAL A 147 -17.34 0.91 3.44
C VAL A 147 -18.57 0.16 2.94
N ALA A 148 -19.71 0.83 2.75
CA ALA A 148 -20.92 0.22 2.22
C ALA A 148 -20.66 -0.42 0.84
N THR A 149 -19.98 0.30 -0.04
CA THR A 149 -19.56 -0.18 -1.34
C THR A 149 -18.63 -1.41 -1.24
N PHE A 150 -17.67 -1.44 -0.32
CA PHE A 150 -16.81 -2.62 -0.12
C PHE A 150 -17.58 -3.83 0.38
N LEU A 151 -18.54 -3.63 1.29
CA LEU A 151 -19.36 -4.70 1.82
C LEU A 151 -20.28 -5.28 0.74
N GLU A 152 -20.79 -4.46 -0.17
CA GLU A 152 -21.54 -4.91 -1.35
C GLU A 152 -20.68 -5.83 -2.21
N ILE A 153 -19.44 -5.43 -2.52
CA ILE A 153 -18.53 -6.26 -3.32
C ILE A 153 -18.25 -7.61 -2.66
N GLN A 154 -18.04 -7.63 -1.34
CA GLN A 154 -17.78 -8.86 -0.59
C GLN A 154 -18.96 -9.85 -0.60
N ASN A 155 -20.17 -9.38 -0.89
CA ASN A 155 -21.35 -10.24 -0.94
C ASN A 155 -21.48 -10.99 -2.28
N TYR A 156 -20.71 -10.61 -3.31
CA TYR A 156 -20.68 -11.35 -4.57
C TYR A 156 -20.01 -12.71 -4.37
N LYS A 157 -20.73 -13.78 -4.72
CA LYS A 157 -20.21 -15.16 -4.72
C LYS A 157 -19.34 -15.49 -5.93
N ASN A 158 -19.37 -14.65 -6.95
CA ASN A 158 -18.69 -14.88 -8.23
C ASN A 158 -17.49 -13.96 -8.37
N ASP A 159 -16.29 -14.53 -8.29
CA ASP A 159 -15.02 -13.81 -8.42
C ASP A 159 -14.93 -12.95 -9.67
N LYS A 160 -15.46 -13.40 -10.81
CA LYS A 160 -15.44 -12.61 -12.06
C LYS A 160 -16.24 -11.33 -11.91
N VAL A 161 -17.37 -11.39 -11.21
CA VAL A 161 -18.20 -10.21 -10.92
C VAL A 161 -17.48 -9.29 -9.93
N THR A 162 -16.90 -9.85 -8.87
CA THR A 162 -16.11 -9.13 -7.87
C THR A 162 -14.99 -8.31 -8.54
N TRP A 163 -14.18 -8.94 -9.38
CA TRP A 163 -13.07 -8.25 -10.05
C TRP A 163 -13.52 -7.26 -11.12
N LYS A 164 -14.61 -7.54 -11.83
CA LYS A 164 -15.21 -6.56 -12.74
C LYS A 164 -15.67 -5.31 -11.99
N ARG A 165 -16.33 -5.47 -10.83
CA ARG A 165 -16.74 -4.34 -9.98
C ARG A 165 -15.55 -3.60 -9.39
N MET A 166 -14.51 -4.31 -8.96
CA MET A 166 -13.27 -3.71 -8.49
C MET A 166 -12.59 -2.86 -9.57
N GLY A 167 -12.59 -3.31 -10.83
CA GLY A 167 -12.08 -2.51 -11.96
C GLY A 167 -12.85 -1.20 -12.15
N GLN A 168 -14.18 -1.25 -12.07
CA GLN A 168 -15.05 -0.06 -12.20
C GLN A 168 -14.80 1.00 -11.10
N MET A 169 -14.29 0.59 -9.93
CA MET A 169 -13.98 1.50 -8.83
C MET A 169 -12.78 2.41 -9.10
N LEU A 170 -11.95 2.11 -10.10
CA LEU A 170 -10.87 3.01 -10.52
C LEU A 170 -11.40 4.37 -11.01
N GLU A 171 -12.66 4.40 -11.47
CA GLU A 171 -13.34 5.59 -11.97
C GLU A 171 -14.19 6.28 -10.89
N ALA A 172 -14.12 5.81 -9.64
CA ALA A 172 -14.88 6.39 -8.55
C ALA A 172 -14.35 7.79 -8.17
N THR A 173 -15.25 8.65 -7.69
CA THR A 173 -14.86 9.98 -7.18
C THR A 173 -14.29 9.93 -5.77
N ASN A 174 -14.60 8.88 -5.01
CA ASN A 174 -14.17 8.73 -3.63
C ASN A 174 -12.74 8.16 -3.57
N PRO A 175 -11.74 8.90 -3.06
CA PRO A 175 -10.35 8.44 -3.02
C PRO A 175 -10.14 7.14 -2.25
N LEU A 176 -10.95 6.85 -1.22
CA LEU A 176 -10.84 5.59 -0.47
C LEU A 176 -11.21 4.39 -1.34
N VAL A 177 -12.21 4.56 -2.21
CA VAL A 177 -12.67 3.52 -3.13
C VAL A 177 -11.61 3.27 -4.21
N VAL A 178 -11.09 4.33 -4.83
CA VAL A 178 -10.04 4.25 -5.85
C VAL A 178 -8.79 3.58 -5.30
N ARG A 179 -8.28 4.07 -4.15
CA ARG A 179 -7.08 3.52 -3.49
C ARG A 179 -7.23 2.03 -3.19
N ASN A 180 -8.38 1.63 -2.65
CA ASN A 180 -8.64 0.22 -2.37
C ASN A 180 -8.66 -0.62 -3.64
N ALA A 181 -9.28 -0.13 -4.71
CA ALA A 181 -9.28 -0.83 -6.00
C ALA A 181 -7.87 -1.01 -6.55
N LEU A 182 -7.07 0.06 -6.58
CA LEU A 182 -5.67 0.03 -7.00
C LEU A 182 -4.88 -1.02 -6.22
N GLU A 183 -4.96 -0.99 -4.89
CA GLU A 183 -4.25 -1.90 -4.00
C GLU A 183 -4.65 -3.37 -4.24
N GLN A 184 -5.96 -3.66 -4.29
CA GLN A 184 -6.46 -5.01 -4.51
C GLN A 184 -6.10 -5.53 -5.90
N MET A 185 -6.24 -4.70 -6.94
CA MET A 185 -5.90 -5.09 -8.31
C MET A 185 -4.41 -5.35 -8.47
N PHE A 186 -3.55 -4.54 -7.86
CA PHE A 186 -2.11 -4.73 -7.86
C PHE A 186 -1.70 -6.00 -7.09
N LYS A 187 -2.22 -6.17 -5.87
CA LYS A 187 -1.94 -7.31 -4.98
C LYS A 187 -2.29 -8.65 -5.62
N PHE A 188 -3.45 -8.73 -6.26
CA PHE A 188 -3.95 -9.96 -6.88
C PHE A 188 -3.62 -10.08 -8.37
N ARG A 189 -2.87 -9.13 -8.93
CA ARG A 189 -2.50 -9.07 -10.35
C ARG A 189 -3.71 -9.17 -11.29
N ARG A 190 -4.79 -8.45 -10.97
CA ARG A 190 -6.08 -8.50 -11.68
C ARG A 190 -6.29 -7.36 -12.67
N GLY A 191 -5.33 -6.44 -12.81
CA GLY A 191 -5.32 -5.45 -13.88
C GLY A 191 -5.36 -6.10 -15.27
N THR A 192 -5.90 -5.41 -16.26
CA THR A 192 -5.96 -5.79 -17.69
C THR A 192 -5.74 -4.55 -18.54
N LEU A 193 -5.47 -4.70 -19.84
CA LEU A 193 -5.25 -3.57 -20.76
C LEU A 193 -6.43 -2.58 -20.75
N ASP A 194 -7.67 -3.05 -20.61
CA ASP A 194 -8.87 -2.20 -20.53
C ASP A 194 -8.82 -1.20 -19.36
N HIS A 195 -8.12 -1.54 -18.27
CA HIS A 195 -8.02 -0.67 -17.11
C HIS A 195 -7.04 0.49 -17.33
N LEU A 196 -6.15 0.43 -18.33
CA LEU A 196 -5.15 1.47 -18.56
C LEU A 196 -5.80 2.83 -18.83
N LEU A 197 -6.92 2.85 -19.55
CA LEU A 197 -7.66 4.09 -19.80
C LEU A 197 -8.18 4.73 -18.50
N SER A 198 -8.69 3.93 -17.56
CA SER A 198 -9.16 4.41 -16.26
C SER A 198 -8.01 4.84 -15.34
N LEU A 199 -6.79 4.34 -15.55
CA LEU A 199 -5.62 4.71 -14.74
C LEU A 199 -5.00 6.05 -15.11
N ARG A 200 -5.09 6.47 -16.38
CA ARG A 200 -4.41 7.68 -16.86
C ARG A 200 -4.82 8.95 -16.11
N PRO A 201 -6.13 9.23 -15.88
CA PRO A 201 -6.52 10.39 -15.08
C PRO A 201 -5.99 10.35 -13.63
N LEU A 202 -5.65 9.17 -13.11
CA LEU A 202 -5.15 9.01 -11.75
C LEU A 202 -3.68 9.43 -11.60
N PHE A 203 -2.94 9.63 -12.70
CA PHE A 203 -1.57 10.18 -12.64
C PHE A 203 -1.52 11.64 -12.24
N ASP A 204 -2.63 12.36 -12.31
CA ASP A 204 -2.75 13.76 -11.86
C ASP A 204 -3.61 13.90 -10.60
N HIS A 205 -3.92 12.79 -9.91
CA HIS A 205 -4.79 12.80 -8.74
C HIS A 205 -4.15 13.59 -7.57
N PRO A 206 -4.92 14.39 -6.80
CA PRO A 206 -4.35 15.21 -5.72
C PRO A 206 -3.70 14.39 -4.59
N ASP A 207 -4.19 13.18 -4.37
CA ASP A 207 -3.59 12.23 -3.42
C ASP A 207 -2.37 11.52 -4.03
N PRO A 208 -1.15 11.72 -3.49
CA PRO A 208 0.07 11.13 -4.03
C PRO A 208 0.09 9.60 -3.93
N THR A 209 -0.58 9.01 -2.93
CA THR A 209 -0.65 7.55 -2.83
C THR A 209 -1.43 6.95 -4.00
N ILE A 210 -2.45 7.64 -4.51
CA ILE A 210 -3.20 7.19 -5.69
C ILE A 210 -2.34 7.29 -6.95
N ARG A 211 -1.60 8.39 -7.13
CA ARG A 211 -0.69 8.55 -8.28
C ARG A 211 0.38 7.46 -8.30
N GLU A 212 1.03 7.22 -7.16
CA GLU A 212 2.01 6.14 -6.98
C GLU A 212 1.42 4.78 -7.35
N GLN A 213 0.28 4.42 -6.75
CA GLN A 213 -0.35 3.11 -6.96
C GLN A 213 -0.84 2.92 -8.39
N ALA A 214 -1.35 3.98 -9.03
CA ALA A 214 -1.75 3.97 -10.44
C ALA A 214 -0.56 3.66 -11.34
N ALA A 215 0.59 4.34 -11.13
CA ALA A 215 1.81 4.09 -11.90
C ALA A 215 2.31 2.64 -11.72
N ARG A 216 2.30 2.13 -10.49
CA ARG A 216 2.66 0.72 -10.21
C ARG A 216 1.74 -0.26 -10.93
N LEU A 217 0.44 -0.04 -10.89
CA LEU A 217 -0.53 -0.93 -11.55
C LEU A 217 -0.41 -0.87 -13.08
N ALA A 218 -0.21 0.32 -13.66
CA ALA A 218 0.03 0.48 -15.09
C ALA A 218 1.27 -0.31 -15.54
N GLY A 219 2.41 -0.15 -14.85
CA GLY A 219 3.62 -0.91 -15.12
C GLY A 219 3.42 -2.43 -15.00
N GLN A 220 2.67 -2.89 -13.98
CA GLN A 220 2.33 -4.31 -13.82
C GLN A 220 1.46 -4.83 -14.98
N ILE A 221 0.49 -4.04 -15.43
CA ILE A 221 -0.38 -4.42 -16.56
C ILE A 221 0.44 -4.54 -17.83
N VAL A 222 1.23 -3.52 -18.18
CA VAL A 222 2.05 -3.51 -19.40
C VAL A 222 3.06 -4.68 -19.36
N GLY A 223 3.81 -4.80 -18.27
CA GLY A 223 4.86 -5.82 -18.15
C GLY A 223 4.33 -7.25 -18.20
N ARG A 224 3.08 -7.49 -17.81
CA ARG A 224 2.45 -8.82 -17.89
C ARG A 224 2.05 -9.22 -19.31
N HIS A 225 1.60 -8.28 -20.14
CA HIS A 225 1.15 -8.60 -21.50
C HIS A 225 2.31 -8.61 -22.51
N GLY A 226 3.47 -8.04 -22.14
CA GLY A 226 4.68 -8.08 -22.94
C GLY A 226 4.52 -7.38 -24.29
N THR A 227 5.41 -7.69 -25.23
CA THR A 227 5.42 -7.12 -26.59
C THR A 227 4.38 -7.75 -27.53
N ASP A 228 3.78 -8.88 -27.13
CA ASP A 228 2.88 -9.66 -27.99
C ASP A 228 1.45 -9.08 -28.04
N HIS A 229 1.15 -8.10 -27.19
CA HIS A 229 -0.16 -7.46 -27.13
C HIS A 229 -0.04 -5.97 -27.43
N VAL A 230 -1.02 -5.46 -28.18
CA VAL A 230 -1.13 -4.02 -28.44
C VAL A 230 -1.60 -3.32 -27.18
N VAL A 231 -0.74 -2.48 -26.61
CA VAL A 231 -1.10 -1.61 -25.49
C VAL A 231 -1.94 -0.44 -26.03
N PRO A 232 -3.17 -0.22 -25.53
CA PRO A 232 -3.98 0.92 -25.96
C PRO A 232 -3.28 2.25 -25.63
N GLU A 233 -3.17 3.13 -26.64
CA GLU A 233 -2.57 4.47 -26.49
C GLU A 233 -1.18 4.45 -25.84
N GLU A 234 -0.38 3.45 -26.18
CA GLU A 234 0.92 3.15 -25.55
C GLU A 234 1.85 4.37 -25.45
N GLU A 235 2.01 5.11 -26.56
CA GLU A 235 2.88 6.29 -26.60
C GLU A 235 2.37 7.41 -25.68
N ALA A 236 1.05 7.59 -25.57
CA ALA A 236 0.47 8.58 -24.67
C ALA A 236 0.65 8.18 -23.21
N LEU A 237 0.38 6.91 -22.89
CA LEU A 237 0.60 6.33 -21.56
C LEU A 237 2.08 6.45 -21.14
N MET A 238 3.01 6.12 -22.03
CA MET A 238 4.44 6.25 -21.78
C MET A 238 4.83 7.72 -21.55
N ALA A 239 4.33 8.65 -22.38
CA ALA A 239 4.60 10.08 -22.21
C ALA A 239 4.10 10.64 -20.86
N GLU A 240 2.92 10.20 -20.41
CA GLU A 240 2.37 10.56 -19.09
C GLU A 240 3.24 10.03 -17.95
N LEU A 241 3.66 8.75 -18.02
CA LEU A 241 4.57 8.17 -17.03
C LEU A 241 5.95 8.86 -17.01
N ILE A 242 6.49 9.27 -18.17
CA ILE A 242 7.70 10.10 -18.23
C ILE A 242 7.46 11.44 -17.52
N GLY A 243 6.29 12.04 -17.73
CA GLY A 243 5.87 13.26 -17.04
C GLY A 243 5.90 13.11 -15.52
N VAL A 244 5.28 12.06 -14.99
CA VAL A 244 5.27 11.73 -13.55
C VAL A 244 6.69 11.48 -13.06
N ALA A 245 7.46 10.61 -13.74
CA ALA A 245 8.81 10.22 -13.35
C ALA A 245 9.77 11.41 -13.23
N ARG A 246 9.58 12.47 -14.02
CA ARG A 246 10.45 13.66 -14.01
C ARG A 246 9.96 14.79 -13.10
N ARG A 247 8.65 14.94 -12.88
CA ARG A 247 8.09 16.20 -12.35
C ARG A 247 7.13 16.03 -11.18
N ASP A 248 6.73 14.81 -10.81
CA ASP A 248 5.86 14.63 -9.64
C ASP A 248 6.52 15.17 -8.38
N ASP A 249 5.73 15.84 -7.52
CA ASP A 249 6.23 16.46 -6.29
C ASP A 249 6.62 15.42 -5.23
N THR A 250 6.12 14.18 -5.36
CA THR A 250 6.41 13.07 -4.44
C THR A 250 7.43 12.09 -5.01
N VAL A 251 8.41 11.74 -4.16
CA VAL A 251 9.50 10.82 -4.52
C VAL A 251 8.94 9.44 -4.85
N GLU A 252 7.95 8.97 -4.08
CA GLU A 252 7.32 7.67 -4.23
C GLU A 252 6.66 7.52 -5.61
N SER A 253 5.93 8.53 -6.06
CA SER A 253 5.31 8.53 -7.40
C SER A 253 6.37 8.56 -8.51
N ARG A 254 7.44 9.35 -8.37
CA ARG A 254 8.54 9.37 -9.34
C ARG A 254 9.26 8.02 -9.44
N VAL A 255 9.52 7.37 -8.30
CA VAL A 255 10.08 6.00 -8.27
C VAL A 255 9.12 5.01 -8.94
N ALA A 256 7.84 5.03 -8.60
CA ALA A 256 6.84 4.13 -9.17
C ALA A 256 6.71 4.29 -10.70
N ALA A 257 6.67 5.53 -11.20
CA ALA A 257 6.62 5.82 -12.63
C ALA A 257 7.91 5.40 -13.33
N THR A 258 9.08 5.65 -12.74
CA THR A 258 10.38 5.20 -13.27
C THR A 258 10.42 3.67 -13.43
N GLN A 259 9.89 2.93 -12.45
CA GLN A 259 9.77 1.47 -12.52
C GLN A 259 8.76 1.02 -13.58
N ALA A 260 7.64 1.72 -13.72
CA ALA A 260 6.64 1.42 -14.73
C ALA A 260 7.17 1.60 -16.16
N LEU A 261 8.06 2.57 -16.40
CA LEU A 261 8.67 2.78 -17.72
C LEU A 261 9.45 1.57 -18.23
N ALA A 262 10.09 0.80 -17.34
CA ALA A 262 10.82 -0.42 -17.74
C ALA A 262 9.91 -1.46 -18.41
N ALA A 263 8.61 -1.44 -18.11
CA ALA A 263 7.65 -2.38 -18.68
C ALA A 263 7.42 -2.19 -20.19
N PHE A 264 7.71 -1.02 -20.75
CA PHE A 264 7.62 -0.72 -22.19
C PHE A 264 8.83 -1.21 -22.99
N GLY A 265 9.80 -1.83 -22.30
CA GLY A 265 11.09 -2.24 -22.84
C GLY A 265 12.16 -1.18 -22.57
N VAL A 266 13.18 -1.55 -21.79
CA VAL A 266 14.25 -0.63 -21.34
C VAL A 266 14.95 0.05 -22.52
N ALA A 267 15.14 -0.66 -23.64
CA ALA A 267 15.74 -0.11 -24.86
C ALA A 267 15.05 1.18 -25.37
N ARG A 268 13.73 1.28 -25.21
CA ARG A 268 12.94 2.41 -25.71
C ARG A 268 12.98 3.62 -24.77
N VAL A 269 13.22 3.38 -23.50
CA VAL A 269 13.24 4.42 -22.45
C VAL A 269 14.66 4.66 -21.90
N GLU A 270 15.70 4.06 -22.49
CA GLU A 270 17.07 4.09 -21.99
C GLU A 270 17.56 5.54 -21.80
N THR A 271 17.40 6.40 -22.79
CA THR A 271 17.77 7.82 -22.70
C THR A 271 17.06 8.53 -21.55
N VAL A 272 15.77 8.25 -21.35
CA VAL A 272 14.98 8.85 -20.26
C VAL A 272 15.48 8.36 -18.91
N LEU A 273 15.76 7.07 -18.79
CA LEU A 273 16.28 6.47 -17.55
C LEU A 273 17.69 6.98 -17.22
N ASP A 274 18.58 7.14 -18.21
CA ASP A 274 19.92 7.71 -18.01
C ASP A 274 19.82 9.17 -17.52
N GLU A 275 18.91 9.96 -18.10
CA GLU A 275 18.65 11.33 -17.64
C GLU A 275 18.13 11.37 -16.20
N ILE A 276 17.14 10.53 -15.84
CA ILE A 276 16.61 10.42 -14.48
C ILE A 276 17.72 10.00 -13.50
N ALA A 277 18.51 9.00 -13.87
CA ALA A 277 19.64 8.49 -13.09
C ALA A 277 20.70 9.56 -12.79
N ALA A 278 20.91 10.48 -13.73
CA ALA A 278 21.90 11.54 -13.61
C ALA A 278 21.36 12.80 -12.90
N THR A 279 20.10 13.17 -13.10
CA THR A 279 19.61 14.53 -12.82
C THR A 279 18.47 14.63 -11.81
N ASP A 280 17.74 13.55 -11.49
CA ASP A 280 16.66 13.65 -10.49
C ASP A 280 17.22 14.15 -9.15
N PRO A 281 16.59 15.10 -8.44
CA PRO A 281 17.10 15.62 -7.18
C PRO A 281 17.19 14.56 -6.07
N ASP A 282 16.33 13.54 -6.08
CA ASP A 282 16.24 12.54 -5.03
C ASP A 282 17.08 11.29 -5.34
N GLN A 283 17.82 10.82 -4.34
CA GLN A 283 18.71 9.66 -4.48
C GLN A 283 17.94 8.36 -4.77
N ASN A 284 16.72 8.19 -4.24
CA ASN A 284 15.95 6.96 -4.43
C ASN A 284 15.46 6.83 -5.87
N VAL A 285 15.08 7.95 -6.50
CA VAL A 285 14.68 7.97 -7.91
C VAL A 285 15.88 7.66 -8.81
N ARG A 286 17.02 8.34 -8.58
CA ARG A 286 18.27 8.06 -9.29
C ARG A 286 18.67 6.59 -9.18
N TYR A 287 18.66 6.06 -7.96
CA TYR A 287 19.00 4.66 -7.70
C TYR A 287 18.05 3.69 -8.42
N SER A 288 16.74 3.96 -8.42
CA SER A 288 15.77 3.12 -9.12
C SER A 288 16.04 3.07 -10.63
N ALA A 289 16.34 4.20 -11.26
CA ALA A 289 16.69 4.24 -12.68
C ALA A 289 18.01 3.52 -12.98
N GLN A 290 19.06 3.77 -12.17
CA GLN A 290 20.37 3.10 -12.31
C GLN A 290 20.25 1.58 -12.19
N LYS A 291 19.41 1.10 -11.27
CA LYS A 291 19.18 -0.33 -11.08
C LYS A 291 18.59 -0.97 -12.34
N ILE A 292 17.55 -0.36 -12.92
CA ILE A 292 16.91 -0.85 -14.15
C ILE A 292 17.91 -0.90 -15.31
N LEU A 293 18.70 0.16 -15.49
CA LEU A 293 19.72 0.23 -16.54
C LEU A 293 20.82 -0.81 -16.35
N LEU A 294 21.26 -1.04 -15.11
CA LEU A 294 22.27 -2.05 -14.81
C LEU A 294 21.78 -3.45 -15.13
N GLU A 295 20.56 -3.80 -14.69
CA GLU A 295 19.93 -5.10 -14.98
C GLU A 295 19.83 -5.32 -16.50
N TYR A 296 19.37 -4.32 -17.25
CA TYR A 296 19.28 -4.38 -18.71
C TYR A 296 20.64 -4.56 -19.40
N ARG A 297 21.68 -3.84 -18.97
CA ARG A 297 23.05 -3.96 -19.53
C ARG A 297 23.62 -5.36 -19.27
N GLN A 298 23.41 -5.90 -18.07
CA GLN A 298 23.82 -7.27 -17.72
C GLN A 298 23.11 -8.30 -18.59
N GLU A 299 21.80 -8.17 -18.81
CA GLU A 299 21.04 -9.07 -19.69
C GLU A 299 21.58 -9.05 -21.13
N ARG A 300 21.87 -7.88 -21.69
CA ARG A 300 22.45 -7.75 -23.03
C ARG A 300 23.85 -8.34 -23.15
N GLU A 301 24.70 -8.15 -22.15
CA GLU A 301 26.04 -8.74 -22.13
C GLU A 301 25.98 -10.27 -22.08
N LEU A 302 25.08 -10.82 -21.27
CA LEU A 302 24.84 -12.26 -21.19
C LEU A 302 24.30 -12.82 -22.51
N GLU A 303 23.38 -12.11 -23.17
CA GLU A 303 22.84 -12.49 -24.47
C GLU A 303 23.93 -12.46 -25.56
N ALA A 304 24.80 -11.45 -25.56
CA ALA A 304 25.92 -11.36 -26.49
C ALA A 304 26.99 -12.44 -26.26
N GLN A 305 27.15 -12.92 -25.02
CA GLN A 305 28.06 -14.00 -24.65
C GLN A 305 27.48 -15.40 -24.89
N ARG A 306 26.17 -15.51 -25.11
CA ARG A 306 25.50 -16.78 -25.44
C ARG A 306 26.06 -17.23 -26.80
N PRO A 307 26.95 -18.23 -26.84
CA PRO A 307 27.65 -18.56 -28.08
C PRO A 307 26.63 -19.04 -29.11
N ARG A 308 26.94 -18.89 -30.40
CA ARG A 308 26.23 -19.56 -31.52
C ARG A 308 26.41 -21.08 -31.45
N LEU A 309 26.08 -21.70 -30.31
CA LEU A 309 26.18 -23.14 -30.06
C LEU A 309 25.25 -23.94 -30.99
N ASP A 310 24.32 -23.27 -31.66
CA ASP A 310 23.47 -23.87 -32.69
C ASP A 310 24.14 -23.95 -34.08
N GLU A 311 25.31 -23.32 -34.31
CA GLU A 311 26.03 -23.42 -35.59
C GLU A 311 27.12 -24.53 -35.62
N THR A 312 27.40 -25.21 -34.50
CA THR A 312 28.37 -26.32 -34.43
C THR A 312 27.75 -27.72 -34.24
N ALA A 313 26.42 -27.84 -34.34
CA ALA A 313 25.68 -29.09 -34.20
C ALA A 313 25.16 -29.68 -35.53
N ASN A 314 25.76 -29.30 -36.67
CA ASN A 314 25.55 -29.96 -37.97
C ASN A 314 26.81 -30.70 -38.42
#